data_AF-R0ICT4-F1
#
_entry.id   AF-R0ICT4-F1
#
_cell.length_a   1.000
_cell.length_b   1.000
_cell.length_c   1.000
_cell.angle_alpha   90.00
_cell.angle_beta   90.00
_cell.angle_gamma   90.00
#
_symmetry.space_group_name_H-M   'P 1'
#
loop_
_entity.id
_entity.type
_entity.pdbx_description
1 polymer ?
#
loop_
_entity_poly.entity_id
_entity_poly.type
_entity_poly.pdbx_seq_one_letter_code
_entity_poly.pdbx_strand_id
1 'polypeptide(L)'
;MKMLKKGARLRKKEVPYASDVPIVEATPDSSGLQVVPGQFTQGPHEIRSMSLSSHGETVVASPHTRPYGFKEHVDSYDGRETAPPLTALQKEDRKCGMNKRRFFILIACIIIAIISLALGLGLGLGLSNDSNNDKANSFCQDNTELCVGGAISPAYVSKKGAFNGSGIALAGESWNKNQRRIFTLFFQHHTGEIRYMQFGNDQQWIGGTKSQIAATDAKDASPISAVSYYINSTAYVHVFYIDRNNTVKQATHNNDTDMWEKGAINDLNLKAFDSPSVGLQACWAGDYYGDDKYTGLSTPSDLNTTNTTKPSDSPKGMNIWFATDVNTFQQYSWRAGSNNNKWKKEEAWKNLNGRSGVACFSWKPNSTDTYAMMNTPSNTVQFYWKDTNPKLNSTKDHPINQWTKAASADIANVHPITSLGYTKYFYAQMRDRTIKGFNINYAAENTTFNEHDSFFVSDPAGPVKALGGTHLTVTKYTQQRDGKEFNYLYVFCQTKGDDIMAFVRDETQGQWSAAPLNILND
;
A
#
# COMPACT_ATOMS: atom_id res chain seq x y z
N MET A 1 25.08 33.53 57.15
CA MET A 1 26.10 33.36 58.21
C MET A 1 25.40 32.97 59.51
N LYS A 2 26.07 32.23 60.42
CA LYS A 2 25.51 31.53 61.61
C LYS A 2 24.57 30.34 61.29
N MET A 3 24.59 29.35 62.20
CA MET A 3 23.84 28.08 62.17
C MET A 3 22.77 28.08 63.27
N LEU A 4 21.84 27.10 63.26
CA LEU A 4 21.68 26.15 64.38
C LEU A 4 20.76 24.95 64.05
N LYS A 5 20.76 23.94 64.94
CA LYS A 5 20.10 22.62 64.77
C LYS A 5 18.83 22.48 65.61
N LYS A 6 17.85 21.71 65.12
CA LYS A 6 17.01 20.70 65.83
C LYS A 6 15.96 20.13 64.85
N GLY A 7 15.50 18.88 64.90
CA GLY A 7 15.94 17.75 65.72
C GLY A 7 14.83 17.14 66.59
N ALA A 8 13.93 16.35 65.99
CA ALA A 8 12.94 15.53 66.70
C ALA A 8 12.62 14.24 65.91
N ARG A 9 12.30 13.13 66.61
CA ARG A 9 12.03 11.80 66.02
C ARG A 9 11.11 11.02 66.97
N LEU A 10 9.95 10.58 66.51
CA LEU A 10 9.02 9.72 67.27
C LEU A 10 8.63 8.47 66.47
N ARG A 11 8.14 7.44 67.16
CA ARG A 11 7.92 6.09 66.62
C ARG A 11 6.43 5.70 66.58
N LYS A 12 6.12 4.78 65.66
CA LYS A 12 5.02 3.80 65.60
C LYS A 12 3.80 3.97 66.53
N LYS A 13 2.62 3.81 65.92
CA LYS A 13 1.51 3.04 66.51
C LYS A 13 0.77 2.26 65.43
N GLU A 14 0.85 0.93 65.47
CA GLU A 14 -0.11 0.01 64.83
C GLU A 14 -1.11 -0.44 65.91
N VAL A 15 -2.41 -0.60 65.60
CA VAL A 15 -3.29 -1.76 65.90
C VAL A 15 -4.59 -1.63 65.02
N PRO A 16 -5.58 -2.58 64.96
CA PRO A 16 -5.89 -3.24 63.68
C PRO A 16 -7.39 -3.31 63.29
N TYR A 17 -7.70 -4.18 62.31
CA TYR A 17 -9.04 -4.63 61.86
C TYR A 17 -9.92 -3.56 61.17
N ALA A 18 -10.88 -3.92 60.33
CA ALA A 18 -11.40 -5.25 59.98
C ALA A 18 -11.49 -5.49 58.46
N SER A 19 -11.84 -6.72 58.08
CA SER A 19 -12.20 -7.13 56.73
C SER A 19 -13.54 -6.53 56.28
N ASP A 20 -13.64 -6.14 55.01
CA ASP A 20 -14.69 -6.62 54.12
C ASP A 20 -14.22 -6.47 52.66
N VAL A 21 -14.37 -7.52 51.86
CA VAL A 21 -14.03 -7.53 50.43
C VAL A 21 -15.33 -7.65 49.63
N PRO A 22 -15.73 -6.63 48.86
CA PRO A 22 -16.78 -6.80 47.87
C PRO A 22 -16.31 -7.81 46.84
N ILE A 23 -17.04 -8.91 46.67
CA ILE A 23 -16.84 -9.81 45.54
C ILE A 23 -17.33 -9.06 44.30
N VAL A 24 -16.40 -8.40 43.61
CA VAL A 24 -16.65 -7.89 42.26
C VAL A 24 -16.73 -9.10 41.35
N GLU A 25 -17.89 -9.32 40.73
CA GLU A 25 -18.06 -10.37 39.73
C GLU A 25 -17.03 -10.19 38.61
N ALA A 26 -16.40 -11.29 38.20
CA ALA A 26 -15.41 -11.24 37.13
C ALA A 26 -16.09 -10.81 35.82
N THR A 27 -15.75 -9.62 35.34
CA THR A 27 -16.11 -9.16 33.98
C THR A 27 -15.70 -10.26 33.00
N PRO A 28 -16.60 -10.79 32.16
CA PRO A 28 -16.31 -11.97 31.36
C PRO A 28 -15.15 -11.70 30.40
N ASP A 29 -14.23 -12.68 30.30
CA ASP A 29 -13.07 -12.60 29.42
C ASP A 29 -13.48 -12.22 28.00
N SER A 30 -13.09 -11.03 27.57
CA SER A 30 -13.22 -10.59 26.18
C SER A 30 -12.15 -11.30 25.33
N SER A 31 -12.34 -12.60 25.13
CA SER A 31 -11.43 -13.46 24.36
C SER A 31 -11.17 -12.85 22.97
N GLY A 32 -9.90 -12.58 22.67
CA GLY A 32 -9.48 -12.08 21.37
C GLY A 32 -9.90 -13.03 20.23
N LEU A 33 -10.06 -12.47 19.03
CA LEU A 33 -10.58 -13.17 17.85
C LEU A 33 -9.89 -14.52 17.61
N GLN A 34 -10.63 -15.62 17.76
CA GLN A 34 -10.13 -16.96 17.51
C GLN A 34 -9.98 -17.20 16.00
N VAL A 35 -8.76 -17.05 15.48
CA VAL A 35 -8.43 -17.44 14.10
C VAL A 35 -8.40 -18.96 14.01
N VAL A 36 -9.51 -19.57 13.58
CA VAL A 36 -9.64 -21.03 13.40
C VAL A 36 -8.95 -21.46 12.10
N PRO A 37 -7.89 -22.28 12.12
CA PRO A 37 -7.17 -22.66 10.90
C PRO A 37 -7.87 -23.80 10.14
N GLY A 38 -8.84 -23.43 9.29
CA GLY A 38 -9.23 -24.14 8.07
C GLY A 38 -9.93 -25.50 8.18
N GLN A 39 -11.09 -25.62 7.53
CA GLN A 39 -11.54 -26.85 6.87
C GLN A 39 -12.67 -26.53 5.88
N PHE A 40 -12.49 -26.86 4.61
CA PHE A 40 -13.60 -27.04 3.66
C PHE A 40 -13.39 -28.33 2.88
N THR A 41 -14.12 -29.36 3.31
CA THR A 41 -14.32 -30.62 2.60
C THR A 41 -15.32 -30.44 1.44
N GLN A 42 -15.52 -31.50 0.65
CA GLN A 42 -16.12 -31.40 -0.68
C GLN A 42 -17.66 -31.33 -0.69
N GLY A 43 -18.20 -30.33 -1.38
CA GLY A 43 -19.51 -30.39 -2.07
C GLY A 43 -20.78 -30.30 -1.20
N PRO A 44 -21.97 -30.54 -1.80
CA PRO A 44 -22.24 -30.90 -3.20
C PRO A 44 -22.88 -29.77 -4.03
N HIS A 45 -23.24 -30.08 -5.28
CA HIS A 45 -23.96 -29.18 -6.19
C HIS A 45 -25.41 -28.92 -5.73
N GLU A 46 -25.89 -27.68 -5.94
CA GLU A 46 -27.29 -27.45 -6.31
C GLU A 46 -27.37 -26.82 -7.71
N ILE A 47 -28.25 -27.38 -8.54
CA ILE A 47 -28.56 -26.88 -9.88
C ILE A 47 -29.78 -25.97 -9.74
N ARG A 48 -29.72 -24.73 -10.21
CA ARG A 48 -30.93 -23.90 -10.39
C ARG A 48 -31.23 -23.65 -11.85
N SER A 49 -32.44 -24.04 -12.24
CA SER A 49 -32.96 -24.09 -13.60
C SER A 49 -33.22 -22.70 -14.20
N MET A 50 -33.12 -22.62 -15.52
CA MET A 50 -33.57 -21.47 -16.32
C MET A 50 -35.10 -21.33 -16.24
N SER A 51 -35.61 -20.11 -16.32
CA SER A 51 -37.01 -19.83 -16.67
C SER A 51 -37.17 -19.71 -18.19
N LEU A 52 -38.39 -19.91 -18.70
CA LEU A 52 -38.69 -20.02 -20.13
C LEU A 52 -39.81 -19.04 -20.55
N SER A 53 -39.83 -18.66 -21.83
CA SER A 53 -40.86 -17.85 -22.54
C SER A 53 -40.90 -16.34 -22.17
N SER A 54 -41.42 -15.43 -23.02
CA SER A 54 -42.27 -15.67 -24.21
C SER A 54 -42.11 -14.64 -25.35
N HIS A 55 -42.08 -15.15 -26.59
CA HIS A 55 -42.31 -14.52 -27.92
C HIS A 55 -41.36 -13.39 -28.39
N GLY A 56 -41.00 -13.29 -29.69
CA GLY A 56 -41.36 -14.17 -30.82
C GLY A 56 -40.59 -13.88 -32.13
N GLU A 57 -40.94 -14.63 -33.19
CA GLU A 57 -40.56 -14.47 -34.63
C GLU A 57 -39.04 -14.62 -34.98
N THR A 58 -38.55 -15.78 -35.45
CA THR A 58 -38.53 -16.33 -36.85
C THR A 58 -37.59 -15.55 -37.82
N VAL A 59 -36.73 -16.15 -38.67
CA VAL A 59 -36.93 -17.27 -39.63
C VAL A 59 -35.60 -18.02 -39.96
N VAL A 60 -35.65 -19.36 -40.01
CA VAL A 60 -34.84 -20.36 -40.80
C VAL A 60 -33.36 -20.09 -41.17
N ALA A 61 -32.43 -20.96 -40.72
CA ALA A 61 -31.65 -21.89 -41.58
C ALA A 61 -30.67 -22.80 -40.81
N SER A 62 -30.61 -24.09 -41.18
CA SER A 62 -29.66 -25.15 -40.76
C SER A 62 -29.96 -26.42 -41.60
N PRO A 63 -29.21 -27.55 -41.54
CA PRO A 63 -27.99 -27.88 -40.78
C PRO A 63 -26.85 -28.49 -41.65
N HIS A 64 -25.75 -28.91 -41.01
CA HIS A 64 -25.02 -30.21 -41.10
C HIS A 64 -23.56 -30.00 -40.58
N THR A 65 -22.96 -30.71 -39.61
CA THR A 65 -22.67 -32.16 -39.39
C THR A 65 -21.83 -32.81 -40.51
N ARG A 66 -20.74 -33.56 -40.27
CA ARG A 66 -20.19 -34.26 -39.07
C ARG A 66 -18.65 -34.44 -39.18
N PRO A 67 -17.94 -34.93 -38.15
CA PRO A 67 -16.47 -35.16 -38.15
C PRO A 67 -16.06 -36.64 -38.37
N TYR A 68 -14.80 -36.97 -38.05
CA TYR A 68 -14.04 -38.25 -38.22
C TYR A 68 -13.44 -38.48 -39.64
N GLY A 69 -12.26 -39.12 -39.79
CA GLY A 69 -11.29 -39.53 -38.76
C GLY A 69 -10.19 -40.49 -39.26
N PHE A 70 -9.45 -41.08 -38.30
CA PHE A 70 -8.49 -42.21 -38.41
C PHE A 70 -7.04 -41.99 -38.92
N LYS A 71 -6.13 -42.84 -38.40
CA LYS A 71 -4.74 -43.09 -38.80
C LYS A 71 -4.61 -44.55 -39.26
N GLU A 72 -3.54 -44.94 -39.95
CA GLU A 72 -2.65 -46.07 -39.57
C GLU A 72 -1.37 -46.04 -40.46
N HIS A 73 -0.35 -46.84 -40.14
CA HIS A 73 0.91 -47.04 -40.89
C HIS A 73 0.91 -48.38 -41.67
N VAL A 74 1.96 -48.66 -42.46
CA VAL A 74 2.89 -49.83 -42.34
C VAL A 74 3.70 -50.04 -43.66
N ASP A 75 4.93 -50.53 -43.53
CA ASP A 75 5.97 -50.78 -44.57
C ASP A 75 6.27 -52.32 -44.69
N SER A 76 7.15 -52.91 -45.52
CA SER A 76 8.22 -52.46 -46.45
C SER A 76 8.60 -53.62 -47.43
N TYR A 77 9.79 -53.55 -48.07
CA TYR A 77 10.50 -54.60 -48.88
C TYR A 77 9.95 -54.94 -50.29
N ASP A 78 10.74 -55.29 -51.33
CA ASP A 78 12.21 -55.44 -51.54
C ASP A 78 12.60 -54.86 -52.96
N GLY A 79 13.71 -55.10 -53.71
CA GLY A 79 14.82 -56.07 -53.61
C GLY A 79 15.90 -55.98 -54.72
N ARG A 80 16.39 -57.14 -55.21
CA ARG A 80 17.54 -57.34 -56.16
C ARG A 80 17.09 -57.75 -57.58
N GLU A 81 17.90 -57.85 -58.65
CA GLU A 81 19.34 -58.23 -58.80
C GLU A 81 20.06 -57.67 -60.08
N THR A 82 21.27 -58.19 -60.41
CA THR A 82 22.30 -57.72 -61.40
C THR A 82 22.04 -58.07 -62.89
N ALA A 83 22.32 -57.24 -63.93
CA ALA A 83 23.59 -56.69 -64.51
C ALA A 83 24.38 -57.67 -65.44
N PRO A 84 25.34 -57.28 -66.34
CA PRO A 84 25.71 -55.99 -67.00
C PRO A 84 25.87 -56.18 -68.56
N PRO A 85 26.87 -55.62 -69.30
CA PRO A 85 27.26 -54.22 -69.60
C PRO A 85 27.20 -53.83 -71.11
N LEU A 86 27.29 -52.52 -71.44
CA LEU A 86 28.13 -52.00 -72.54
C LEU A 86 28.31 -50.46 -72.46
N THR A 87 29.29 -49.90 -73.18
CA THR A 87 29.93 -48.61 -72.84
C THR A 87 29.55 -47.44 -73.76
N ALA A 88 29.14 -46.29 -73.22
CA ALA A 88 29.07 -45.02 -73.96
C ALA A 88 29.24 -43.76 -73.08
N LEU A 89 30.09 -42.84 -73.56
CA LEU A 89 30.19 -41.39 -73.30
C LEU A 89 29.81 -40.81 -71.91
N GLN A 90 30.82 -40.28 -71.21
CA GLN A 90 30.63 -39.41 -70.05
C GLN A 90 29.99 -38.06 -70.43
N LYS A 91 29.02 -37.59 -69.63
CA LYS A 91 28.44 -36.24 -69.71
C LYS A 91 28.57 -35.57 -68.34
N GLU A 92 29.14 -34.36 -68.27
CA GLU A 92 29.29 -33.65 -66.99
C GLU A 92 27.92 -33.31 -66.37
N ASP A 93 27.66 -33.85 -65.18
CA ASP A 93 26.45 -33.63 -64.41
C ASP A 93 26.49 -32.27 -63.68
N ARG A 94 25.89 -31.25 -64.31
CA ARG A 94 25.84 -29.86 -63.81
C ARG A 94 24.54 -29.61 -63.04
N LYS A 95 24.64 -29.32 -61.74
CA LYS A 95 23.52 -28.81 -60.92
C LYS A 95 23.65 -27.31 -60.71
N CYS A 96 22.53 -26.58 -60.85
CA CYS A 96 22.46 -25.11 -60.79
C CYS A 96 23.52 -24.38 -61.64
N GLY A 97 23.76 -24.85 -62.86
CA GLY A 97 24.68 -24.23 -63.83
C GLY A 97 26.18 -24.34 -63.53
N MET A 98 26.57 -24.77 -62.33
CA MET A 98 27.98 -24.86 -61.90
C MET A 98 28.54 -26.28 -62.03
N ASN A 99 29.87 -26.38 -62.19
CA ASN A 99 30.56 -27.66 -62.13
C ASN A 99 30.51 -28.21 -60.70
N LYS A 100 30.18 -29.50 -60.57
CA LYS A 100 29.82 -30.22 -59.33
C LYS A 100 30.82 -29.98 -58.18
N ARG A 101 32.12 -29.91 -58.46
CA ARG A 101 33.16 -29.61 -57.44
C ARG A 101 33.02 -28.20 -56.85
N ARG A 102 32.74 -27.17 -57.67
CA ARG A 102 32.59 -25.78 -57.19
C ARG A 102 31.32 -25.59 -56.36
N PHE A 103 30.24 -26.28 -56.71
CA PHE A 103 28.98 -26.24 -55.97
C PHE A 103 29.15 -26.76 -54.52
N PHE A 104 29.80 -27.91 -54.33
CA PHE A 104 30.07 -28.45 -52.99
C PHE A 104 31.03 -27.60 -52.16
N ILE A 105 32.05 -26.98 -52.77
CA ILE A 105 32.94 -26.02 -52.07
C ILE A 105 32.14 -24.82 -51.56
N LEU A 106 31.25 -24.26 -52.38
CA LEU A 106 30.45 -23.09 -52.01
C LEU A 106 29.48 -23.42 -50.86
N ILE A 107 28.84 -24.60 -50.89
CA ILE A 107 28.03 -25.10 -49.76
C ILE A 107 28.87 -25.27 -48.48
N ALA A 108 30.08 -25.83 -48.57
CA ALA A 108 30.95 -25.97 -47.41
C ALA A 108 31.32 -24.60 -46.80
N CYS A 109 31.63 -23.60 -47.63
CA CYS A 109 31.87 -22.23 -47.16
C CYS A 109 30.64 -21.61 -46.48
N ILE A 110 29.43 -21.82 -47.00
CA ILE A 110 28.18 -21.35 -46.37
C ILE A 110 27.95 -22.03 -45.02
N ILE A 111 28.14 -23.35 -44.92
CA ILE A 111 27.99 -24.10 -43.67
C ILE A 111 29.01 -23.62 -42.62
N ILE A 112 30.27 -23.42 -43.02
CA ILE A 112 31.30 -22.86 -42.13
C ILE A 112 30.91 -21.45 -41.67
N ALA A 113 30.46 -20.58 -42.57
CA ALA A 113 30.01 -19.23 -42.21
C ALA A 113 28.82 -19.23 -41.22
N ILE A 114 27.85 -20.13 -41.41
CA ILE A 114 26.71 -20.30 -40.49
C ILE A 114 27.19 -20.80 -39.12
N ILE A 115 28.11 -21.77 -39.07
CA ILE A 115 28.70 -22.26 -37.81
C ILE A 115 29.50 -21.15 -37.11
N SER A 116 30.29 -20.35 -37.85
CA SER A 116 30.99 -19.20 -37.30
C SER A 116 30.03 -18.13 -36.73
N LEU A 117 28.90 -17.88 -37.39
CA LEU A 117 27.86 -16.96 -36.89
C LEU A 117 27.14 -17.52 -35.66
N ALA A 118 26.80 -18.82 -35.66
CA ALA A 118 26.16 -19.49 -34.54
C ALA A 118 27.07 -19.55 -33.30
N LEU A 119 28.37 -19.82 -33.47
CA LEU A 119 29.35 -19.76 -32.38
C LEU A 119 29.63 -18.32 -31.93
N GLY A 120 29.72 -17.36 -32.87
CA GLY A 120 29.96 -15.95 -32.57
C GLY A 120 28.82 -15.31 -31.77
N LEU A 121 27.57 -15.57 -32.14
CA LEU A 121 26.40 -15.12 -31.39
C LEU A 121 26.17 -15.95 -30.11
N GLY A 122 26.32 -17.28 -30.19
CA GLY A 122 26.09 -18.19 -29.06
C GLY A 122 27.07 -18.00 -27.90
N LEU A 123 28.35 -17.77 -28.18
CA LEU A 123 29.35 -17.45 -27.15
C LEU A 123 29.41 -15.95 -26.82
N GLY A 124 29.13 -15.08 -27.79
CA GLY A 124 29.11 -13.63 -27.60
C GLY A 124 27.96 -13.11 -26.75
N LEU A 125 26.83 -13.84 -26.68
CA LEU A 125 25.70 -13.56 -25.79
C LEU A 125 25.57 -14.56 -24.64
N GLY A 126 26.21 -15.74 -24.73
CA GLY A 126 26.13 -16.81 -23.72
C GLY A 126 27.17 -16.75 -22.60
N LEU A 127 28.08 -15.76 -22.60
CA LEU A 127 29.14 -15.59 -21.59
C LEU A 127 29.11 -14.20 -20.92
N SER A 128 27.92 -13.69 -20.62
CA SER A 128 27.77 -12.80 -19.47
C SER A 128 28.10 -13.58 -18.21
N ASN A 129 29.28 -13.35 -17.63
CA ASN A 129 29.62 -13.90 -16.32
C ASN A 129 28.59 -13.44 -15.28
N ASP A 130 27.82 -14.37 -14.72
CA ASP A 130 27.05 -14.15 -13.49
C ASP A 130 27.98 -14.07 -12.28
N SER A 131 28.83 -13.04 -12.27
CA SER A 131 29.36 -12.44 -11.05
C SER A 131 28.42 -11.33 -10.55
N ASN A 132 27.11 -11.54 -10.73
CA ASN A 132 26.06 -10.87 -9.96
C ASN A 132 26.15 -11.35 -8.51
N ASN A 133 27.19 -10.88 -7.82
CA ASN A 133 27.01 -10.52 -6.43
C ASN A 133 25.93 -9.44 -6.44
N ASP A 134 24.70 -9.81 -6.08
CA ASP A 134 23.62 -8.88 -5.80
C ASP A 134 24.13 -7.93 -4.70
N LYS A 135 24.56 -6.73 -5.09
CA LYS A 135 25.20 -5.81 -4.15
C LYS A 135 24.12 -4.98 -3.46
N ALA A 136 24.04 -5.16 -2.15
CA ALA A 136 23.40 -4.21 -1.25
C ALA A 136 23.79 -2.78 -1.64
N ASN A 137 22.81 -1.88 -1.66
CA ASN A 137 23.00 -0.50 -2.11
C ASN A 137 24.13 0.14 -1.29
N SER A 138 25.13 0.72 -1.96
CA SER A 138 26.34 1.23 -1.29
C SER A 138 26.04 2.25 -0.20
N PHE A 139 24.99 3.07 -0.37
CA PHE A 139 24.51 3.98 0.68
C PHE A 139 24.09 3.22 1.95
N CYS A 140 23.40 2.09 1.82
CA CYS A 140 22.89 1.30 2.94
C CYS A 140 23.96 0.52 3.71
N GLN A 141 25.17 0.38 3.17
CA GLN A 141 26.29 -0.28 3.86
C GLN A 141 26.76 0.56 5.04
N ASP A 142 26.85 1.89 4.86
CA ASP A 142 27.22 2.85 5.90
C ASP A 142 26.01 3.46 6.65
N ASN A 143 24.78 3.30 6.12
CA ASN A 143 23.56 3.94 6.63
C ASN A 143 22.40 2.94 6.82
N THR A 144 22.65 1.83 7.52
CA THR A 144 21.70 0.71 7.62
C THR A 144 20.32 1.10 8.18
N GLU A 145 20.25 2.08 9.09
CA GLU A 145 19.01 2.60 9.68
C GLU A 145 18.21 3.55 8.77
N LEU A 146 18.76 3.90 7.60
CA LEU A 146 18.13 4.75 6.57
C LEU A 146 17.65 3.94 5.35
N CYS A 147 17.61 2.62 5.49
CA CYS A 147 17.22 1.66 4.45
C CYS A 147 16.32 0.55 5.01
N VAL A 148 15.72 -0.23 4.09
CA VAL A 148 14.86 -1.39 4.39
C VAL A 148 15.12 -2.51 3.39
N GLY A 149 14.77 -3.75 3.77
CA GLY A 149 14.74 -4.91 2.88
C GLY A 149 15.96 -5.13 1.99
N GLY A 150 15.69 -5.39 0.70
CA GLY A 150 16.70 -5.74 -0.31
C GLY A 150 17.84 -4.72 -0.45
N ALA A 151 17.59 -3.45 -0.14
CA ALA A 151 18.61 -2.41 -0.23
C ALA A 151 19.72 -2.57 0.83
N ILE A 152 19.40 -3.13 2.01
CA ILE A 152 20.39 -3.48 3.05
C ILE A 152 21.11 -4.77 2.67
N SER A 153 20.39 -5.77 2.16
CA SER A 153 20.96 -7.04 1.69
C SER A 153 19.96 -7.79 0.80
N PRO A 154 20.39 -8.43 -0.30
CA PRO A 154 19.54 -9.30 -1.11
C PRO A 154 18.93 -10.46 -0.32
N ALA A 155 19.59 -10.90 0.76
CA ALA A 155 19.08 -11.91 1.68
C ALA A 155 17.79 -11.48 2.40
N TYR A 156 17.47 -10.19 2.39
CA TYR A 156 16.25 -9.61 2.97
C TYR A 156 15.17 -9.27 1.93
N VAL A 157 15.36 -9.60 0.64
CA VAL A 157 14.27 -9.55 -0.36
C VAL A 157 13.24 -10.62 -0.03
N SER A 158 11.96 -10.22 0.06
CA SER A 158 10.85 -11.14 0.32
C SER A 158 10.69 -12.17 -0.81
N LYS A 159 10.26 -13.39 -0.45
CA LYS A 159 10.02 -14.50 -1.40
C LYS A 159 8.62 -15.12 -1.25
N LYS A 160 7.78 -14.44 -0.48
CA LYS A 160 6.41 -14.79 -0.07
C LYS A 160 5.81 -13.56 0.65
N GLY A 161 4.49 -13.47 0.76
CA GLY A 161 3.81 -12.42 1.51
C GLY A 161 4.08 -10.99 1.00
N ALA A 162 4.20 -10.05 1.93
CA ALA A 162 4.50 -8.65 1.63
C ALA A 162 5.98 -8.44 1.24
N PHE A 163 6.26 -7.36 0.52
CA PHE A 163 7.63 -6.91 0.27
C PHE A 163 8.27 -6.34 1.55
N ASN A 164 9.58 -6.51 1.72
CA ASN A 164 10.30 -6.05 2.91
C ASN A 164 10.58 -4.54 2.81
N GLY A 165 9.92 -3.75 3.66
CA GLY A 165 9.83 -2.31 3.48
C GLY A 165 8.67 -1.88 2.58
N SER A 166 7.69 -2.75 2.33
CA SER A 166 6.47 -2.44 1.57
C SER A 166 5.83 -1.15 2.10
N GLY A 167 5.46 -0.23 1.21
CA GLY A 167 4.43 0.75 1.52
C GLY A 167 3.15 0.07 2.00
N ILE A 168 2.46 0.66 2.97
CA ILE A 168 1.17 0.18 3.46
C ILE A 168 0.25 1.39 3.56
N ALA A 169 -0.91 1.33 2.92
CA ALA A 169 -1.88 2.41 2.91
C ALA A 169 -3.31 1.89 3.00
N LEU A 170 -4.23 2.70 3.52
CA LEU A 170 -5.62 2.33 3.72
C LEU A 170 -6.55 3.35 3.07
N ALA A 171 -7.55 2.84 2.34
CA ALA A 171 -8.70 3.58 1.85
C ALA A 171 -9.96 3.16 2.64
N GLY A 172 -10.91 4.07 2.79
CA GLY A 172 -12.15 3.86 3.55
C GLY A 172 -13.15 2.93 2.86
N GLU A 173 -14.42 3.05 3.26
CA GLU A 173 -15.53 2.16 2.86
C GLU A 173 -15.58 1.89 1.35
N SER A 174 -15.81 0.62 1.00
CA SER A 174 -15.63 0.09 -0.35
C SER A 174 -16.71 0.51 -1.34
N TRP A 175 -16.30 0.52 -2.60
CA TRP A 175 -16.89 1.25 -3.72
C TRP A 175 -17.80 0.36 -4.57
N ASN A 176 -17.76 -0.94 -4.29
CA ASN A 176 -18.49 -1.97 -5.03
C ASN A 176 -19.98 -1.88 -4.74
N LYS A 177 -20.77 -1.55 -5.76
CA LYS A 177 -22.23 -1.51 -5.70
C LYS A 177 -22.77 -2.85 -5.18
N ASN A 178 -23.50 -2.81 -4.07
CA ASN A 178 -24.03 -3.97 -3.32
C ASN A 178 -23.01 -4.81 -2.51
N GLN A 179 -21.73 -4.42 -2.37
CA GLN A 179 -20.77 -5.07 -1.47
C GLN A 179 -20.14 -4.09 -0.48
N ARG A 180 -20.81 -3.90 0.67
CA ARG A 180 -20.27 -3.12 1.78
C ARG A 180 -19.05 -3.82 2.39
N ARG A 181 -17.85 -3.25 2.20
CA ARG A 181 -16.60 -3.58 2.91
C ARG A 181 -16.12 -2.34 3.66
N ILE A 182 -15.58 -2.53 4.85
CA ILE A 182 -15.29 -1.48 5.83
C ILE A 182 -14.11 -0.61 5.39
N PHE A 183 -13.02 -1.22 4.92
CA PHE A 183 -11.86 -0.54 4.36
C PHE A 183 -11.08 -1.46 3.42
N THR A 184 -10.22 -0.86 2.59
CA THR A 184 -9.31 -1.56 1.68
C THR A 184 -7.87 -1.19 2.01
N LEU A 185 -7.02 -2.21 2.22
CA LEU A 185 -5.59 -2.07 2.49
C LEU A 185 -4.79 -2.33 1.20
N PHE A 186 -3.85 -1.44 0.89
CA PHE A 186 -2.92 -1.53 -0.24
C PHE A 186 -1.51 -1.80 0.27
N PHE A 187 -0.80 -2.72 -0.39
CA PHE A 187 0.56 -3.10 -0.07
C PHE A 187 1.32 -3.58 -1.31
N GLN A 188 2.65 -3.60 -1.25
CA GLN A 188 3.48 -4.26 -2.25
C GLN A 188 3.66 -5.73 -1.88
N HIS A 189 3.27 -6.62 -2.78
CA HIS A 189 3.51 -8.06 -2.67
C HIS A 189 4.97 -8.39 -3.04
N HIS A 190 5.49 -9.56 -2.63
CA HIS A 190 6.90 -9.94 -2.90
C HIS A 190 7.29 -9.96 -4.39
N THR A 191 6.32 -10.08 -5.31
CA THR A 191 6.49 -9.93 -6.77
C THR A 191 6.76 -8.48 -7.24
N GLY A 192 6.75 -7.50 -6.35
CA GLY A 192 6.88 -6.07 -6.65
C GLY A 192 5.58 -5.39 -7.11
N GLU A 193 4.49 -6.15 -7.27
CA GLU A 193 3.15 -5.66 -7.62
C GLU A 193 2.51 -4.96 -6.40
N ILE A 194 1.82 -3.83 -6.63
CA ILE A 194 0.92 -3.27 -5.61
C ILE A 194 -0.40 -4.02 -5.68
N ARG A 195 -0.72 -4.73 -4.61
CA ARG A 195 -1.97 -5.50 -4.43
C ARG A 195 -2.85 -4.88 -3.36
N TYR A 196 -4.10 -5.32 -3.29
CA TYR A 196 -5.07 -4.87 -2.28
C TYR A 196 -5.89 -5.99 -1.64
N MET A 197 -6.25 -5.81 -0.38
CA MET A 197 -7.14 -6.67 0.40
C MET A 197 -8.27 -5.84 1.02
N GLN A 198 -9.47 -6.39 1.11
CA GLN A 198 -10.65 -5.72 1.67
C GLN A 198 -11.09 -6.39 2.97
N PHE A 199 -11.48 -5.59 3.96
CA PHE A 199 -12.02 -6.07 5.24
C PHE A 199 -13.55 -5.98 5.21
N GLY A 200 -14.26 -7.10 5.26
CA GLY A 200 -15.72 -7.16 5.15
C GLY A 200 -16.47 -6.98 6.47
N ASN A 201 -17.80 -6.82 6.40
CA ASN A 201 -18.69 -6.78 7.59
C ASN A 201 -18.70 -8.11 8.37
N ASP A 202 -18.33 -9.19 7.70
CA ASP A 202 -18.01 -10.52 8.25
C ASP A 202 -16.72 -10.53 9.11
N GLN A 203 -16.03 -9.38 9.21
CA GLN A 203 -14.72 -9.21 9.85
C GLN A 203 -13.65 -10.14 9.25
N GLN A 204 -13.79 -10.49 7.97
CA GLN A 204 -12.80 -11.27 7.23
C GLN A 204 -12.02 -10.40 6.26
N TRP A 205 -10.75 -10.77 6.07
CA TRP A 205 -9.89 -10.22 5.02
C TRP A 205 -10.01 -11.06 3.75
N ILE A 206 -10.29 -10.41 2.62
CA ILE A 206 -10.37 -11.04 1.31
C ILE A 206 -9.45 -10.34 0.29
N GLY A 207 -9.05 -11.08 -0.73
CA GLY A 207 -8.21 -10.58 -1.84
C GLY A 207 -6.71 -10.76 -1.60
N GLY A 208 -5.89 -9.83 -2.10
CA GLY A 208 -4.43 -9.90 -2.03
C GLY A 208 -3.77 -10.80 -3.07
N THR A 209 -4.55 -11.42 -3.96
CA THR A 209 -4.06 -12.30 -5.03
C THR A 209 -3.73 -11.51 -6.30
N LYS A 210 -3.29 -12.22 -7.35
CA LYS A 210 -3.14 -11.65 -8.71
C LYS A 210 -4.42 -11.04 -9.30
N SER A 211 -5.58 -11.33 -8.74
CA SER A 211 -6.85 -10.69 -9.14
C SER A 211 -7.10 -9.33 -8.48
N GLN A 212 -6.29 -8.93 -7.49
CA GLN A 212 -6.39 -7.64 -6.80
C GLN A 212 -5.11 -6.81 -6.95
N ILE A 213 -4.69 -6.56 -8.19
CA ILE A 213 -3.55 -5.70 -8.52
C ILE A 213 -4.05 -4.28 -8.81
N ALA A 214 -3.37 -3.26 -8.26
CA ALA A 214 -3.58 -1.85 -8.57
C ALA A 214 -2.42 -1.24 -9.41
N ALA A 215 -1.20 -1.79 -9.31
CA ALA A 215 -0.05 -1.38 -10.14
C ALA A 215 1.01 -2.49 -10.26
N THR A 216 1.79 -2.47 -11.36
CA THR A 216 2.85 -3.46 -11.65
C THR A 216 4.22 -2.83 -11.95
N ASP A 217 4.32 -1.49 -12.03
CA ASP A 217 5.53 -0.72 -12.35
C ASP A 217 6.20 -0.07 -11.13
N ALA A 218 5.66 -0.29 -9.93
CA ALA A 218 6.21 0.20 -8.67
C ALA A 218 7.66 -0.30 -8.44
N LYS A 219 8.49 0.55 -7.82
CA LYS A 219 9.84 0.15 -7.37
C LYS A 219 9.78 -0.70 -6.10
N ASP A 220 10.83 -1.48 -5.87
CA ASP A 220 11.06 -2.24 -4.64
C ASP A 220 10.99 -1.32 -3.41
N ALA A 221 10.27 -1.77 -2.36
CA ALA A 221 9.97 -0.97 -1.17
C ALA A 221 9.39 0.42 -1.52
N SER A 222 8.53 0.51 -2.54
CA SER A 222 7.86 1.77 -2.87
C SER A 222 7.02 2.23 -1.67
N PRO A 223 7.10 3.52 -1.28
CA PRO A 223 6.07 4.10 -0.43
C PRO A 223 4.73 4.03 -1.17
N ILE A 224 3.65 3.84 -0.41
CA ILE A 224 2.28 3.82 -0.93
C ILE A 224 1.46 4.75 -0.05
N SER A 225 0.58 5.53 -0.66
CA SER A 225 -0.42 6.34 0.04
C SER A 225 -1.76 6.24 -0.69
N ALA A 226 -2.86 6.17 0.06
CA ALA A 226 -4.19 5.94 -0.48
C ALA A 226 -5.16 7.04 -0.02
N VAL A 227 -5.95 7.53 -0.96
CA VAL A 227 -7.01 8.51 -0.73
C VAL A 227 -8.30 7.99 -1.35
N SER A 228 -9.41 8.06 -0.63
CA SER A 228 -10.73 7.68 -1.10
C SER A 228 -11.77 8.75 -0.77
N TYR A 229 -12.65 9.07 -1.72
CA TYR A 229 -13.71 10.06 -1.51
C TYR A 229 -14.96 9.77 -2.35
N TYR A 230 -16.08 10.38 -1.96
CA TYR A 230 -17.36 10.32 -2.69
C TYR A 230 -17.75 11.71 -3.19
N ILE A 231 -18.08 11.85 -4.47
CA ILE A 231 -18.54 13.11 -5.07
C ILE A 231 -19.43 12.84 -6.29
N ASN A 232 -20.50 13.62 -6.45
CA ASN A 232 -21.42 13.53 -7.61
C ASN A 232 -21.97 12.12 -7.88
N SER A 233 -22.23 11.34 -6.82
CA SER A 233 -22.64 9.93 -6.83
C SER A 233 -21.56 8.89 -7.15
N THR A 234 -20.35 9.31 -7.51
CA THR A 234 -19.19 8.45 -7.80
C THR A 234 -18.26 8.36 -6.58
N ALA A 235 -17.88 7.14 -6.21
CA ALA A 235 -16.82 6.81 -5.27
C ALA A 235 -15.49 6.66 -6.04
N TYR A 236 -14.45 7.32 -5.55
CA TYR A 236 -13.11 7.31 -6.12
C TYR A 236 -12.08 6.79 -5.14
N VAL A 237 -11.06 6.12 -5.68
CA VAL A 237 -9.84 5.72 -4.98
C VAL A 237 -8.64 6.17 -5.79
N HIS A 238 -7.62 6.68 -5.10
CA HIS A 238 -6.33 6.97 -5.69
C HIS A 238 -5.23 6.34 -4.85
N VAL A 239 -4.40 5.52 -5.49
CA VAL A 239 -3.22 4.89 -4.91
C VAL A 239 -2.00 5.58 -5.51
N PHE A 240 -1.26 6.28 -4.67
CA PHE A 240 -0.05 7.02 -5.05
C PHE A 240 1.19 6.23 -4.63
N TYR A 241 2.16 6.13 -5.53
CA TYR A 241 3.38 5.32 -5.36
C TYR A 241 4.53 5.87 -6.23
N ILE A 242 5.68 5.20 -6.22
CA ILE A 242 6.86 5.56 -7.02
C ILE A 242 7.22 4.39 -7.94
N ASP A 243 7.42 4.66 -9.24
CA ASP A 243 7.83 3.63 -10.21
C ASP A 243 9.33 3.31 -10.17
N ARG A 244 9.72 2.27 -10.91
CA ARG A 244 11.12 1.86 -11.12
C ARG A 244 12.01 2.93 -11.76
N ASN A 245 11.45 4.05 -12.24
CA ASN A 245 12.18 5.20 -12.78
C ASN A 245 12.27 6.37 -11.78
N ASN A 246 11.84 6.18 -10.52
CA ASN A 246 11.65 7.24 -9.52
C ASN A 246 10.68 8.37 -9.97
N THR A 247 9.69 8.05 -10.81
CA THR A 247 8.57 8.94 -11.13
C THR A 247 7.39 8.66 -10.20
N VAL A 248 6.77 9.70 -9.64
CA VAL A 248 5.53 9.63 -8.85
C VAL A 248 4.37 9.18 -9.75
N LYS A 249 3.58 8.22 -9.26
CA LYS A 249 2.41 7.68 -9.95
C LYS A 249 1.13 7.84 -9.14
N GLN A 250 0.02 7.74 -9.86
CA GLN A 250 -1.34 7.58 -9.36
C GLN A 250 -2.00 6.47 -10.18
N ALA A 251 -2.47 5.42 -9.51
CA ALA A 251 -3.50 4.52 -10.03
C ALA A 251 -4.86 4.97 -9.46
N THR A 252 -5.90 4.95 -10.28
CA THR A 252 -7.25 5.40 -9.91
C THR A 252 -8.26 4.28 -10.14
N HIS A 253 -9.15 4.05 -9.18
CA HIS A 253 -10.34 3.21 -9.35
C HIS A 253 -11.59 4.06 -9.05
N ASN A 254 -12.72 3.69 -9.66
CA ASN A 254 -14.02 4.29 -9.36
C ASN A 254 -15.15 3.27 -9.60
N ASN A 255 -16.31 3.50 -8.99
CA ASN A 255 -17.47 2.60 -9.07
C ASN A 255 -18.32 2.70 -10.35
N ASP A 256 -17.96 3.58 -11.29
CA ASP A 256 -18.65 3.72 -12.59
C ASP A 256 -17.96 2.89 -13.69
N THR A 257 -16.61 2.80 -13.68
CA THR A 257 -15.84 1.95 -14.61
C THR A 257 -15.40 0.61 -14.01
N ASP A 258 -15.33 0.51 -12.68
CA ASP A 258 -14.82 -0.65 -11.91
C ASP A 258 -13.42 -1.15 -12.35
N MET A 259 -12.60 -0.24 -12.91
CA MET A 259 -11.27 -0.54 -13.45
C MET A 259 -10.19 0.34 -12.83
N TRP A 260 -8.95 -0.18 -12.81
CA TRP A 260 -7.75 0.58 -12.44
C TRP A 260 -7.18 1.31 -13.66
N GLU A 261 -7.18 2.64 -13.57
CA GLU A 261 -6.80 3.57 -14.63
C GLU A 261 -5.62 4.47 -14.20
N LYS A 262 -4.97 5.13 -15.16
CA LYS A 262 -3.87 6.08 -14.88
C LYS A 262 -4.44 7.40 -14.37
N GLY A 263 -4.05 7.81 -13.16
CA GLY A 263 -4.43 9.10 -12.61
C GLY A 263 -3.66 10.28 -13.21
N ALA A 264 -4.29 11.46 -13.16
CA ALA A 264 -3.83 12.69 -13.85
C ALA A 264 -2.49 13.28 -13.34
N ILE A 265 -1.89 12.74 -12.26
CA ILE A 265 -0.53 13.14 -11.88
C ILE A 265 0.53 12.54 -12.81
N ASN A 266 0.22 11.43 -13.47
CA ASN A 266 1.18 10.65 -14.28
C ASN A 266 1.72 11.46 -15.46
N ASP A 267 0.87 12.30 -16.07
CA ASP A 267 1.21 13.15 -17.21
C ASP A 267 2.22 14.25 -16.88
N LEU A 268 2.42 14.55 -15.59
CA LEU A 268 3.41 15.52 -15.12
C LEU A 268 4.83 14.94 -15.00
N ASN A 269 4.99 13.61 -15.07
CA ASN A 269 6.27 12.90 -14.94
C ASN A 269 7.16 13.38 -13.77
N LEU A 270 6.54 13.62 -12.60
CA LEU A 270 7.21 14.20 -11.43
C LEU A 270 8.28 13.25 -10.89
N LYS A 271 9.54 13.70 -10.80
CA LYS A 271 10.62 12.94 -10.19
C LYS A 271 10.64 13.08 -8.67
N ALA A 272 10.63 11.95 -7.99
CA ALA A 272 10.89 11.82 -6.56
C ALA A 272 12.39 11.60 -6.28
N PHE A 273 12.77 11.69 -5.01
CA PHE A 273 14.13 11.42 -4.54
C PHE A 273 14.54 9.99 -4.90
N ASP A 274 15.66 9.84 -5.61
CA ASP A 274 16.26 8.53 -5.86
C ASP A 274 16.91 8.01 -4.57
N SER A 275 16.24 7.06 -3.93
CA SER A 275 16.70 6.45 -2.68
C SER A 275 15.95 5.16 -2.33
N PRO A 276 16.57 4.30 -1.47
CA PRO A 276 15.93 3.13 -0.87
C PRO A 276 14.71 3.42 -0.01
N SER A 277 14.68 4.59 0.66
CA SER A 277 13.57 5.04 1.50
C SER A 277 13.24 6.48 1.14
N VAL A 278 11.97 6.75 0.84
CA VAL A 278 11.48 8.01 0.27
C VAL A 278 10.14 8.37 0.90
N GLY A 279 10.00 9.60 1.37
CA GLY A 279 8.73 10.12 1.86
C GLY A 279 7.74 10.40 0.74
N LEU A 280 6.54 9.83 0.83
CA LEU A 280 5.39 10.15 -0.01
C LEU A 280 4.10 10.03 0.83
N GLN A 281 3.20 11.00 0.72
CA GLN A 281 1.86 10.95 1.30
C GLN A 281 0.88 11.80 0.46
N ALA A 282 -0.32 11.28 0.21
CA ALA A 282 -1.44 12.00 -0.37
C ALA A 282 -2.63 12.03 0.61
N CYS A 283 -3.41 13.11 0.56
CA CYS A 283 -4.47 13.37 1.54
C CYS A 283 -5.65 14.11 0.91
N TRP A 284 -6.87 13.71 1.26
CA TRP A 284 -8.07 14.51 0.96
C TRP A 284 -8.11 15.79 1.82
N ALA A 285 -8.70 16.84 1.27
CA ALA A 285 -9.08 18.07 1.96
C ALA A 285 -10.57 18.31 1.67
N GLY A 286 -11.42 18.02 2.64
CA GLY A 286 -12.89 18.04 2.54
C GLY A 286 -13.54 17.02 3.47
N ASP A 287 -14.87 16.98 3.50
CA ASP A 287 -15.65 16.39 4.61
C ASP A 287 -15.65 14.84 4.70
N TYR A 288 -14.90 14.13 3.85
CA TYR A 288 -14.90 12.66 3.78
C TYR A 288 -13.47 12.10 3.70
N TYR A 289 -13.11 11.23 4.64
CA TYR A 289 -11.97 10.32 4.54
C TYR A 289 -12.22 9.08 5.43
N GLY A 290 -13.48 8.62 5.51
CA GLY A 290 -13.85 7.42 6.26
C GLY A 290 -13.98 7.58 7.79
N ASP A 291 -14.30 8.78 8.28
CA ASP A 291 -14.71 8.97 9.69
C ASP A 291 -16.10 8.36 9.91
N ASP A 292 -16.23 7.58 10.98
CA ASP A 292 -17.45 6.90 11.38
C ASP A 292 -18.43 7.80 12.16
N LYS A 293 -17.97 8.94 12.70
CA LYS A 293 -18.81 9.95 13.34
C LYS A 293 -19.38 10.98 12.36
N TYR A 294 -19.14 10.79 11.06
CA TYR A 294 -19.95 11.40 10.02
C TYR A 294 -21.30 10.68 9.92
N THR A 295 -22.22 11.00 10.86
CA THR A 295 -23.59 10.48 10.91
C THR A 295 -24.46 10.86 9.69
N GLY A 296 -23.91 11.65 8.76
CA GLY A 296 -24.43 11.90 7.42
C GLY A 296 -23.86 10.98 6.33
N LEU A 297 -23.26 9.82 6.68
CA LEU A 297 -22.93 8.76 5.73
C LEU A 297 -24.22 8.13 5.16
N SER A 298 -24.85 8.83 4.24
CA SER A 298 -25.87 8.23 3.39
C SER A 298 -25.21 7.18 2.51
N THR A 299 -25.39 5.89 2.82
CA THR A 299 -25.07 4.82 1.85
C THR A 299 -25.89 5.02 0.57
N PRO A 300 -25.57 4.33 -0.55
CA PRO A 300 -26.44 4.31 -1.72
C PRO A 300 -27.90 3.89 -1.45
N SER A 301 -28.18 3.24 -0.31
CA SER A 301 -29.52 2.92 0.20
C SER A 301 -30.16 4.04 1.03
N ASP A 302 -29.37 4.88 1.71
CA ASP A 302 -29.86 5.96 2.60
C ASP A 302 -30.05 7.29 1.88
N LEU A 303 -29.71 7.39 0.58
CA LEU A 303 -30.00 8.55 -0.28
C LEU A 303 -31.49 8.93 -0.38
N ASN A 304 -32.39 8.10 0.18
CA ASN A 304 -33.81 8.41 0.35
C ASN A 304 -34.16 9.16 1.66
N THR A 305 -33.19 9.42 2.55
CA THR A 305 -33.44 10.11 3.84
C THR A 305 -33.02 11.58 3.79
N THR A 306 -34.01 12.48 3.87
CA THR A 306 -33.89 13.90 3.47
C THR A 306 -33.18 14.84 4.46
N ASN A 307 -32.55 14.31 5.51
CA ASN A 307 -32.22 15.09 6.72
C ASN A 307 -30.72 15.26 7.00
N THR A 308 -29.84 15.00 6.02
CA THR A 308 -28.42 15.34 6.15
C THR A 308 -28.21 16.84 5.93
N THR A 309 -27.69 17.54 6.95
CA THR A 309 -27.32 18.96 6.83
C THR A 309 -26.24 19.12 5.76
N LYS A 310 -26.42 20.06 4.83
CA LYS A 310 -25.49 20.31 3.71
C LYS A 310 -24.02 20.28 4.16
N PRO A 311 -23.15 19.52 3.48
CA PRO A 311 -21.71 19.74 3.52
C PRO A 311 -21.40 21.20 3.18
N SER A 312 -20.40 21.78 3.84
CA SER A 312 -20.02 23.17 3.60
C SER A 312 -19.46 23.36 2.18
N ASP A 313 -19.54 24.58 1.64
CA ASP A 313 -18.93 24.96 0.35
C ASP A 313 -17.38 25.04 0.40
N SER A 314 -16.75 24.24 1.26
CA SER A 314 -15.31 24.15 1.44
C SER A 314 -14.62 23.55 0.20
N PRO A 315 -13.45 24.06 -0.22
CA PRO A 315 -12.83 23.71 -1.51
C PRO A 315 -12.25 22.29 -1.53
N LYS A 316 -13.11 21.31 -1.81
CA LYS A 316 -12.80 19.87 -1.92
C LYS A 316 -11.60 19.60 -2.84
N GLY A 317 -10.73 18.68 -2.43
CA GLY A 317 -9.57 18.32 -3.25
C GLY A 317 -8.54 17.46 -2.55
N MET A 318 -7.34 17.37 -3.12
CA MET A 318 -6.23 16.60 -2.58
C MET A 318 -4.98 17.46 -2.42
N ASN A 319 -4.12 17.06 -1.49
CA ASN A 319 -2.70 17.44 -1.48
C ASN A 319 -1.87 16.17 -1.57
N ILE A 320 -0.72 16.26 -2.25
CA ILE A 320 0.33 15.24 -2.21
C ILE A 320 1.66 15.90 -1.88
N TRP A 321 2.43 15.25 -1.02
CA TRP A 321 3.82 15.57 -0.73
C TRP A 321 4.67 14.38 -1.12
N PHE A 322 5.78 14.64 -1.80
CA PHE A 322 6.83 13.65 -2.07
C PHE A 322 8.20 14.29 -1.95
N ALA A 323 9.17 13.56 -1.44
CA ALA A 323 10.54 14.04 -1.35
C ALA A 323 11.16 14.17 -2.75
N THR A 324 11.90 15.25 -3.00
CA THR A 324 12.71 15.45 -4.22
C THR A 324 14.20 15.21 -3.98
N ASP A 325 14.64 15.41 -2.74
CA ASP A 325 15.99 15.14 -2.27
C ASP A 325 15.94 14.81 -0.76
N VAL A 326 17.10 14.66 -0.12
CA VAL A 326 17.22 14.28 1.30
C VAL A 326 16.63 15.30 2.28
N ASN A 327 16.50 16.57 1.90
CA ASN A 327 16.08 17.69 2.76
C ASN A 327 14.83 18.46 2.28
N THR A 328 14.22 18.05 1.16
CA THR A 328 13.13 18.80 0.50
C THR A 328 11.95 17.91 0.11
N PHE A 329 10.73 18.37 0.43
CA PHE A 329 9.48 17.84 -0.11
C PHE A 329 8.83 18.82 -1.08
N GLN A 330 8.36 18.33 -2.22
CA GLN A 330 7.52 19.10 -3.13
C GLN A 330 6.04 18.79 -2.85
N GLN A 331 5.25 19.84 -2.62
CA GLN A 331 3.80 19.73 -2.54
C GLN A 331 3.14 19.98 -3.91
N TYR A 332 2.13 19.18 -4.24
CA TYR A 332 1.15 19.50 -5.29
C TYR A 332 -0.26 19.49 -4.68
N SER A 333 -1.15 20.32 -5.21
CA SER A 333 -2.57 20.33 -4.84
C SER A 333 -3.46 20.05 -6.05
N TRP A 334 -4.63 19.44 -5.82
CA TRP A 334 -5.70 19.23 -6.78
C TRP A 334 -7.01 19.69 -6.17
N ARG A 335 -7.93 20.25 -6.95
CA ARG A 335 -9.23 20.74 -6.46
C ARG A 335 -10.36 20.26 -7.35
N ALA A 336 -11.38 19.67 -6.74
CA ALA A 336 -12.56 19.18 -7.42
C ALA A 336 -13.33 20.34 -8.06
N GLY A 337 -13.79 20.17 -9.31
CA GLY A 337 -14.50 21.22 -10.05
C GLY A 337 -13.62 22.41 -10.47
N SER A 338 -12.30 22.36 -10.26
CA SER A 338 -11.40 23.37 -10.80
C SER A 338 -11.32 23.26 -12.33
N ASN A 339 -11.22 24.40 -13.01
CA ASN A 339 -11.11 24.43 -14.47
C ASN A 339 -9.93 23.56 -14.93
N ASN A 340 -10.24 22.49 -15.68
CA ASN A 340 -9.35 21.41 -16.16
C ASN A 340 -9.00 20.26 -15.19
N ASN A 341 -9.47 20.21 -13.92
CA ASN A 341 -9.14 19.15 -12.95
C ASN A 341 -7.62 18.83 -12.84
N LYS A 342 -6.74 19.85 -12.97
CA LYS A 342 -5.28 19.65 -13.02
C LYS A 342 -4.63 19.74 -11.64
N TRP A 343 -3.59 18.92 -11.43
CA TRP A 343 -2.65 19.09 -10.33
C TRP A 343 -1.83 20.38 -10.51
N LYS A 344 -1.77 21.19 -9.47
CA LYS A 344 -1.01 22.45 -9.39
C LYS A 344 0.21 22.25 -8.48
N LYS A 345 1.37 22.78 -8.90
CA LYS A 345 2.57 22.84 -8.08
C LYS A 345 2.41 23.91 -7.00
N GLU A 346 2.68 23.55 -5.74
CA GLU A 346 2.73 24.49 -4.61
C GLU A 346 4.19 24.76 -4.19
N GLU A 347 4.39 25.46 -3.07
CA GLU A 347 5.73 25.72 -2.54
C GLU A 347 6.47 24.42 -2.12
N ALA A 348 7.80 24.44 -2.22
CA ALA A 348 8.66 23.34 -1.80
C ALA A 348 9.09 23.52 -0.34
N TRP A 349 8.82 22.50 0.47
CA TRP A 349 9.11 22.45 1.90
C TRP A 349 10.56 22.03 2.13
N LYS A 350 11.33 22.79 2.91
CA LYS A 350 12.78 22.61 3.09
C LYS A 350 13.15 22.30 4.53
N ASN A 351 14.33 21.68 4.71
CA ASN A 351 14.88 21.25 6.00
C ASN A 351 14.09 20.11 6.66
N LEU A 352 13.50 19.25 5.83
CA LEU A 352 12.68 18.10 6.23
C LEU A 352 13.28 16.81 5.67
N ASN A 353 13.29 15.75 6.47
CA ASN A 353 13.94 14.50 6.13
C ASN A 353 13.15 13.76 5.03
N GLY A 354 13.64 13.85 3.79
CA GLY A 354 13.03 13.27 2.58
C GLY A 354 12.98 11.73 2.56
N ARG A 355 13.57 11.06 3.55
CA ARG A 355 13.49 9.60 3.73
C ARG A 355 12.36 9.16 4.66
N SER A 356 11.76 10.10 5.40
CA SER A 356 10.69 9.85 6.38
C SER A 356 9.31 10.00 5.75
N GLY A 357 8.31 9.33 6.32
CA GLY A 357 6.90 9.57 5.97
C GLY A 357 6.42 10.98 6.33
N VAL A 358 5.30 11.37 5.72
CA VAL A 358 4.54 12.59 6.00
C VAL A 358 3.15 12.16 6.45
N ALA A 359 2.55 12.88 7.39
CA ALA A 359 1.14 12.73 7.74
C ALA A 359 0.42 14.08 7.67
N CYS A 360 -0.92 14.06 7.75
CA CYS A 360 -1.76 15.20 7.39
C CYS A 360 -3.12 15.12 8.06
N PHE A 361 -3.79 16.26 8.22
CA PHE A 361 -5.13 16.33 8.82
C PHE A 361 -5.90 17.58 8.39
N SER A 362 -7.10 17.41 7.84
CA SER A 362 -7.99 18.40 7.21
C SER A 362 -9.48 18.29 7.63
N TRP A 363 -9.81 17.55 8.70
CA TRP A 363 -11.13 16.91 8.86
C TRP A 363 -12.07 17.57 9.88
N LYS A 364 -11.62 18.52 10.70
CA LYS A 364 -12.44 19.05 11.82
C LYS A 364 -13.72 19.73 11.29
N PRO A 365 -14.93 19.29 11.65
CA PRO A 365 -16.17 19.92 11.19
C PRO A 365 -16.22 21.39 11.60
N ASN A 366 -16.47 22.28 10.63
CA ASN A 366 -16.46 23.75 10.76
C ASN A 366 -15.08 24.39 11.05
N SER A 367 -13.98 23.64 10.99
CA SER A 367 -12.62 24.20 10.94
C SER A 367 -12.16 24.32 9.49
N THR A 368 -11.33 25.32 9.26
CA THR A 368 -10.65 25.63 8.00
C THR A 368 -9.14 25.34 8.08
N ASP A 369 -8.69 24.73 9.19
CA ASP A 369 -7.31 24.32 9.45
C ASP A 369 -6.97 23.05 8.67
N THR A 370 -5.87 23.10 7.91
CA THR A 370 -5.19 21.90 7.41
C THR A 370 -3.82 21.77 8.05
N TYR A 371 -3.42 20.55 8.38
CA TYR A 371 -2.16 20.20 9.03
C TYR A 371 -1.30 19.30 8.15
N ALA A 372 0.01 19.44 8.33
CA ALA A 372 1.03 18.50 7.86
C ALA A 372 2.01 18.20 9.01
N MET A 373 2.32 16.92 9.21
CA MET A 373 3.26 16.44 10.23
C MET A 373 4.43 15.78 9.52
N MET A 374 5.64 16.29 9.77
CA MET A 374 6.84 15.98 8.97
C MET A 374 8.07 15.86 9.85
N ASN A 375 8.92 14.86 9.60
CA ASN A 375 10.16 14.65 10.34
C ASN A 375 11.29 15.54 9.83
N THR A 376 12.11 16.08 10.73
CA THR A 376 13.35 16.82 10.39
C THR A 376 14.56 15.89 10.28
N PRO A 377 15.68 16.36 9.72
CA PRO A 377 16.98 15.67 9.80
C PRO A 377 17.51 15.47 11.24
N SER A 378 16.90 16.12 12.25
CA SER A 378 17.23 15.90 13.68
C SER A 378 16.41 14.79 14.34
N ASN A 379 15.59 14.06 13.59
CA ASN A 379 14.65 13.05 14.10
C ASN A 379 13.61 13.64 15.07
N THR A 380 13.04 14.78 14.66
CA THR A 380 11.95 15.47 15.34
C THR A 380 10.78 15.62 14.38
N VAL A 381 9.60 15.07 14.70
CA VAL A 381 8.37 15.40 13.98
C VAL A 381 7.93 16.80 14.38
N GLN A 382 7.76 17.66 13.40
CA GLN A 382 7.22 19.01 13.54
C GLN A 382 5.80 19.06 12.99
N PHE A 383 4.94 19.82 13.66
CA PHE A 383 3.55 20.04 13.28
C PHE A 383 3.42 21.39 12.59
N TYR A 384 2.92 21.38 11.36
CA TYR A 384 2.59 22.57 10.60
C TYR A 384 1.08 22.64 10.41
N TRP A 385 0.53 23.85 10.50
CA TRP A 385 -0.88 24.15 10.32
C TRP A 385 -1.04 25.29 9.30
N LYS A 386 -2.20 25.36 8.67
CA LYS A 386 -2.61 26.43 7.77
C LYS A 386 -4.12 26.59 7.87
N ASP A 387 -4.57 27.68 8.46
CA ASP A 387 -5.95 28.09 8.33
C ASP A 387 -6.19 28.63 6.90
N THR A 388 -7.36 28.35 6.34
CA THR A 388 -7.81 28.81 5.03
C THR A 388 -8.99 29.78 5.10
N ASN A 389 -9.44 30.17 6.31
CA ASN A 389 -10.65 30.98 6.52
C ASN A 389 -10.59 32.36 5.85
N PRO A 390 -11.43 32.65 4.84
CA PRO A 390 -11.45 33.96 4.19
C PRO A 390 -12.16 35.05 5.02
N LYS A 391 -12.73 34.70 6.19
CA LYS A 391 -13.45 35.62 7.07
C LYS A 391 -12.60 36.11 8.26
N LEU A 392 -11.41 35.54 8.48
CA LEU A 392 -10.51 35.94 9.56
C LEU A 392 -9.45 36.91 9.04
N ASN A 393 -9.11 37.89 9.86
CA ASN A 393 -8.02 38.82 9.56
C ASN A 393 -6.68 38.15 9.87
N SER A 394 -5.82 38.05 8.86
CA SER A 394 -4.46 37.53 9.05
C SER A 394 -3.68 38.40 10.04
N THR A 395 -3.14 37.78 11.08
CA THR A 395 -2.24 38.42 12.05
C THR A 395 -0.83 37.86 11.90
N LYS A 396 0.12 38.33 12.73
CA LYS A 396 1.48 37.80 12.77
C LYS A 396 1.52 36.41 13.42
N ASP A 397 0.80 36.24 14.52
CA ASP A 397 0.89 35.04 15.36
C ASP A 397 -0.13 33.97 14.91
N HIS A 398 -1.21 34.41 14.25
CA HIS A 398 -2.16 33.56 13.50
C HIS A 398 -2.31 34.08 12.05
N PRO A 399 -1.46 33.63 11.10
CA PRO A 399 -1.51 34.05 9.70
C PRO A 399 -2.44 33.16 8.85
N ILE A 400 -3.24 33.78 7.98
CA ILE A 400 -4.21 33.09 7.14
C ILE A 400 -3.59 32.68 5.80
N ASN A 401 -3.94 31.48 5.33
CA ASN A 401 -3.47 30.84 4.10
C ASN A 401 -1.96 30.57 4.01
N GLN A 402 -1.23 30.70 5.12
CA GLN A 402 0.20 30.39 5.22
C GLN A 402 0.44 29.12 6.04
N TRP A 403 1.42 28.30 5.65
CA TRP A 403 1.89 27.17 6.45
C TRP A 403 2.78 27.67 7.60
N THR A 404 2.39 27.35 8.83
CA THR A 404 2.98 27.86 10.07
C THR A 404 3.29 26.71 11.01
N LYS A 405 4.45 26.73 11.68
CA LYS A 405 4.82 25.68 12.64
C LYS A 405 4.15 25.93 14.00
N ALA A 406 3.51 24.92 14.57
CA ALA A 406 3.15 24.90 15.99
C ALA A 406 4.32 24.33 16.82
N ALA A 407 5.08 25.21 17.50
CA ALA A 407 6.31 24.81 18.18
C ALA A 407 6.09 23.91 19.41
N SER A 408 4.92 23.97 20.04
CA SER A 408 4.58 23.25 21.28
C SER A 408 4.12 21.80 21.07
N ALA A 409 4.23 21.27 19.84
CA ALA A 409 3.84 19.90 19.48
C ALA A 409 5.01 19.03 18.97
N ASP A 410 6.25 19.52 18.98
CA ASP A 410 7.41 18.78 18.46
C ASP A 410 7.62 17.43 19.19
N ILE A 411 7.62 16.33 18.44
CA ILE A 411 7.88 14.97 18.97
C ILE A 411 9.31 14.56 18.58
N ALA A 412 10.22 14.57 19.56
CA ALA A 412 11.62 14.19 19.37
C ALA A 412 11.87 12.68 19.50
N ASN A 413 13.03 12.23 19.00
CA ASN A 413 13.52 10.84 19.09
C ASN A 413 12.64 9.80 18.35
N VAL A 414 12.07 10.19 17.20
CA VAL A 414 11.46 9.22 16.27
C VAL A 414 12.53 8.42 15.50
N HIS A 415 12.11 7.36 14.81
CA HIS A 415 12.97 6.64 13.88
C HIS A 415 13.32 7.55 12.68
N PRO A 416 14.56 7.53 12.15
CA PRO A 416 14.94 8.46 11.08
C PRO A 416 14.10 8.35 9.81
N ILE A 417 13.72 7.13 9.46
CA ILE A 417 12.79 6.84 8.36
C ILE A 417 11.41 6.45 8.89
N THR A 418 10.93 7.10 9.96
CA THR A 418 9.60 6.82 10.51
C THR A 418 8.51 7.08 9.46
N SER A 419 7.60 6.12 9.31
CA SER A 419 6.28 6.40 8.75
C SER A 419 5.41 7.08 9.82
N LEU A 420 4.42 7.87 9.40
CA LEU A 420 3.59 8.70 10.27
C LEU A 420 2.11 8.47 9.93
N GLY A 421 1.25 8.38 10.94
CA GLY A 421 -0.18 8.10 10.76
C GLY A 421 -1.06 8.94 11.68
N TYR A 422 -2.35 9.04 11.37
CA TYR A 422 -3.32 9.75 12.20
C TYR A 422 -4.71 9.10 12.15
N THR A 423 -5.40 9.02 13.29
CA THR A 423 -6.82 8.57 13.39
C THR A 423 -7.61 9.51 14.31
N LYS A 424 -7.71 9.16 15.60
CA LYS A 424 -7.93 10.07 16.73
C LYS A 424 -6.59 10.48 17.36
N TYR A 425 -5.64 9.56 17.34
CA TYR A 425 -4.29 9.74 17.85
C TYR A 425 -3.32 9.91 16.68
N PHE A 426 -2.24 10.66 16.90
CA PHE A 426 -1.11 10.71 15.98
C PHE A 426 -0.14 9.57 16.29
N TYR A 427 0.37 8.88 15.28
CA TYR A 427 1.26 7.74 15.45
C TYR A 427 2.59 7.94 14.73
N ALA A 428 3.68 7.57 15.40
CA ALA A 428 5.02 7.50 14.84
C ALA A 428 5.75 6.24 15.34
N GLN A 429 6.79 5.82 14.60
CA GLN A 429 7.77 4.87 15.11
C GLN A 429 8.84 5.63 15.91
N MET A 430 9.05 5.23 17.15
CA MET A 430 10.10 5.78 18.01
C MET A 430 11.47 5.21 17.65
N ARG A 431 12.56 5.85 18.07
CA ARG A 431 13.94 5.43 17.75
C ARG A 431 14.28 3.99 18.17
N ASP A 432 13.60 3.42 19.16
CA ASP A 432 13.78 2.03 19.60
C ASP A 432 12.96 0.99 18.79
N ARG A 433 12.25 1.48 17.76
CA ARG A 433 11.32 0.79 16.84
C ARG A 433 9.94 0.45 17.42
N THR A 434 9.60 0.89 18.62
CA THR A 434 8.21 0.82 19.10
C THR A 434 7.30 1.77 18.32
N ILE A 435 6.04 1.40 18.12
CA ILE A 435 5.02 2.32 17.57
C ILE A 435 4.31 2.99 18.74
N LYS A 436 4.24 4.32 18.73
CA LYS A 436 3.64 5.13 19.81
C LYS A 436 2.54 6.04 19.26
N GLY A 437 1.39 6.02 19.91
CA GLY A 437 0.26 6.93 19.71
C GLY A 437 0.33 8.10 20.69
N PHE A 438 -0.05 9.29 20.22
CA PHE A 438 0.01 10.56 20.94
C PHE A 438 -1.36 11.28 20.86
N ASN A 439 -1.82 11.82 21.99
CA ASN A 439 -3.06 12.60 22.08
C ASN A 439 -2.79 14.07 21.71
N ILE A 440 -2.97 14.43 20.44
CA ILE A 440 -2.68 15.79 19.93
C ILE A 440 -3.93 16.67 20.03
N ASN A 441 -3.81 17.80 20.72
CA ASN A 441 -4.78 18.89 20.67
C ASN A 441 -4.46 19.82 19.48
N TYR A 442 -5.07 19.56 18.32
CA TYR A 442 -4.96 20.40 17.13
C TYR A 442 -5.67 21.76 17.34
N ALA A 443 -4.90 22.83 17.59
CA ALA A 443 -5.41 24.17 17.91
C ALA A 443 -4.55 25.31 17.30
N ALA A 444 -4.34 25.27 15.98
CA ALA A 444 -3.49 26.19 15.21
C ALA A 444 -2.11 26.42 15.90
N GLU A 445 -1.72 27.66 16.20
CA GLU A 445 -0.48 28.00 16.89
C GLU A 445 -0.36 27.40 18.31
N ASN A 446 -1.49 27.09 18.95
CA ASN A 446 -1.57 26.47 20.28
C ASN A 446 -1.59 24.92 20.22
N THR A 447 -1.29 24.32 19.06
CA THR A 447 -1.27 22.86 18.92
C THR A 447 -0.22 22.25 19.85
N THR A 448 -0.66 21.24 20.60
CA THR A 448 0.03 20.67 21.77
C THR A 448 -0.29 19.18 21.90
N PHE A 449 0.43 18.43 22.74
CA PHE A 449 0.06 17.07 23.12
C PHE A 449 0.32 16.79 24.59
N ASN A 450 -0.44 15.83 25.17
CA ASN A 450 -0.22 15.36 26.54
C ASN A 450 0.53 14.02 26.52
N GLU A 451 1.76 14.01 27.02
CA GLU A 451 2.59 12.81 27.09
C GLU A 451 2.03 11.74 28.04
N HIS A 452 1.19 12.11 29.01
CA HIS A 452 0.50 11.15 29.88
C HIS A 452 -0.67 10.42 29.22
N ASP A 453 -1.21 10.96 28.11
CA ASP A 453 -2.26 10.32 27.32
C ASP A 453 -1.68 9.51 26.12
N SER A 454 -0.35 9.53 25.96
CA SER A 454 0.35 8.74 24.95
C SER A 454 0.41 7.26 25.35
N PHE A 455 0.39 6.37 24.37
CA PHE A 455 0.46 4.92 24.59
C PHE A 455 1.30 4.23 23.50
N PHE A 456 1.79 3.03 23.79
CA PHE A 456 2.44 2.18 22.80
C PHE A 456 1.43 1.22 22.15
N VAL A 457 1.72 0.79 20.92
CA VAL A 457 1.18 -0.44 20.37
C VAL A 457 1.88 -1.61 21.07
N SER A 458 1.12 -2.56 21.60
CA SER A 458 1.65 -3.63 22.44
C SER A 458 1.09 -5.00 22.06
N ASP A 459 1.61 -6.02 22.70
CA ASP A 459 1.04 -7.35 22.84
C ASP A 459 1.06 -7.73 24.35
N PRO A 460 0.70 -8.96 24.76
CA PRO A 460 0.76 -9.38 26.17
C PRO A 460 2.17 -9.41 26.79
N ALA A 461 3.25 -9.32 26.00
CA ALA A 461 4.63 -9.23 26.47
C ALA A 461 5.15 -7.78 26.58
N GLY A 462 4.47 -6.80 25.98
CA GLY A 462 4.74 -5.37 26.14
C GLY A 462 4.75 -4.59 24.83
N PRO A 463 5.37 -3.39 24.79
CA PRO A 463 5.47 -2.56 23.59
C PRO A 463 6.13 -3.29 22.41
N VAL A 464 5.41 -3.42 21.31
CA VAL A 464 5.86 -4.19 20.14
C VAL A 464 6.89 -3.38 19.36
N LYS A 465 8.03 -4.03 19.06
CA LYS A 465 9.08 -3.47 18.20
C LYS A 465 8.86 -3.94 16.78
N ALA A 466 8.39 -3.03 15.94
CA ALA A 466 8.18 -3.26 14.52
C ALA A 466 9.52 -3.27 13.74
N LEU A 467 9.46 -3.59 12.45
CA LEU A 467 10.60 -3.43 11.55
C LEU A 467 11.03 -1.95 11.52
N GLY A 468 12.33 -1.68 11.57
CA GLY A 468 12.85 -0.30 11.55
C GLY A 468 12.57 0.34 10.20
N GLY A 469 11.88 1.48 10.19
CA GLY A 469 11.44 2.12 8.95
C GLY A 469 10.24 1.46 8.28
N THR A 470 9.49 0.61 8.99
CA THR A 470 8.22 0.09 8.48
C THR A 470 7.31 1.23 8.04
N HIS A 471 6.61 1.03 6.92
CA HIS A 471 5.40 1.81 6.68
C HIS A 471 4.34 1.49 7.73
N LEU A 472 3.55 2.52 8.03
CA LEU A 472 2.54 2.53 9.05
C LEU A 472 1.28 3.12 8.42
N THR A 473 0.19 2.37 8.44
CA THR A 473 -1.14 2.96 8.21
C THR A 473 -2.05 2.59 9.35
N VAL A 474 -3.00 3.47 9.62
CA VAL A 474 -3.82 3.46 10.82
C VAL A 474 -5.23 3.87 10.43
N THR A 475 -6.23 3.27 11.05
CA THR A 475 -7.62 3.70 10.88
C THR A 475 -8.42 3.55 12.17
N LYS A 476 -9.57 4.20 12.20
CA LYS A 476 -10.60 3.96 13.20
C LYS A 476 -11.77 3.24 12.51
N TYR A 477 -12.42 2.32 13.21
CA TYR A 477 -13.66 1.72 12.74
C TYR A 477 -14.65 1.58 13.89
N THR A 478 -15.85 2.10 13.69
CA THR A 478 -16.98 1.90 14.60
C THR A 478 -17.89 0.80 14.09
N GLN A 479 -18.10 -0.21 14.94
CA GLN A 479 -19.06 -1.27 14.72
C GLN A 479 -20.31 -1.04 15.56
N GLN A 480 -21.48 -1.19 14.94
CA GLN A 480 -22.75 -1.31 15.65
C GLN A 480 -23.04 -2.80 15.90
N ARG A 481 -23.26 -3.19 17.15
CA ARG A 481 -23.77 -4.53 17.54
C ARG A 481 -24.88 -4.34 18.56
N ASP A 482 -26.02 -5.00 18.36
CA ASP A 482 -27.16 -5.00 19.32
C ASP A 482 -27.60 -3.59 19.78
N GLY A 483 -27.55 -2.62 18.85
CA GLY A 483 -27.87 -1.21 19.13
C GLY A 483 -26.82 -0.43 19.93
N LYS A 484 -25.61 -0.99 20.12
CA LYS A 484 -24.47 -0.38 20.81
C LYS A 484 -23.32 -0.10 19.87
N GLU A 485 -22.68 1.05 20.08
CA GLU A 485 -21.52 1.54 19.35
C GLU A 485 -20.22 1.04 19.99
N PHE A 486 -19.35 0.39 19.20
CA PHE A 486 -18.00 -0.05 19.62
C PHE A 486 -16.96 0.63 18.72
N ASN A 487 -16.08 1.45 19.31
CA ASN A 487 -15.10 2.27 18.57
C ASN A 487 -13.74 1.56 18.62
N TYR A 488 -13.21 1.10 17.49
CA TYR A 488 -11.93 0.37 17.42
C TYR A 488 -10.82 1.18 16.74
N LEU A 489 -9.59 1.05 17.26
CA LEU A 489 -8.37 1.56 16.65
C LEU A 489 -7.63 0.41 15.97
N TYR A 490 -7.29 0.59 14.70
CA TYR A 490 -6.50 -0.34 13.90
C TYR A 490 -5.15 0.28 13.55
N VAL A 491 -4.09 -0.51 13.70
CA VAL A 491 -2.72 -0.16 13.31
C VAL A 491 -2.14 -1.29 12.45
N PHE A 492 -1.62 -0.94 11.27
CA PHE A 492 -1.00 -1.87 10.33
C PHE A 492 0.47 -1.49 10.11
N CYS A 493 1.37 -2.42 10.37
CA CYS A 493 2.81 -2.28 10.10
C CYS A 493 3.48 -3.65 9.95
N GLN A 494 4.73 -3.68 9.48
CA GLN A 494 5.54 -4.90 9.40
C GLN A 494 6.28 -5.14 10.72
N THR A 495 6.23 -6.37 11.24
CA THR A 495 7.17 -6.85 12.29
C THR A 495 8.29 -7.71 11.72
N LYS A 496 8.10 -8.24 10.51
CA LYS A 496 9.06 -9.05 9.74
C LYS A 496 9.04 -8.59 8.28
N GLY A 497 10.04 -8.98 7.49
CA GLY A 497 10.12 -8.55 6.08
C GLY A 497 9.00 -9.07 5.18
N ASP A 498 8.34 -10.15 5.58
CA ASP A 498 7.33 -10.89 4.81
C ASP A 498 5.89 -10.70 5.33
N ASP A 499 5.69 -10.01 6.47
CA ASP A 499 4.38 -9.84 7.12
C ASP A 499 3.76 -8.45 6.94
N ILE A 500 2.46 -8.38 7.21
CA ILE A 500 1.78 -7.17 7.69
C ILE A 500 1.01 -7.62 8.94
N MET A 501 1.31 -7.03 10.08
CA MET A 501 0.60 -7.25 11.33
C MET A 501 -0.50 -6.22 11.49
N ALA A 502 -1.71 -6.68 11.83
CA ALA A 502 -2.82 -5.86 12.25
C ALA A 502 -2.93 -5.88 13.79
N PHE A 503 -2.82 -4.72 14.41
CA PHE A 503 -3.05 -4.51 15.84
C PHE A 503 -4.38 -3.80 16.04
N VAL A 504 -5.21 -4.31 16.95
CA VAL A 504 -6.58 -3.82 17.20
C VAL A 504 -6.83 -3.65 18.69
N ARG A 505 -7.45 -2.55 19.10
CA ARG A 505 -8.01 -2.33 20.45
C ARG A 505 -9.27 -1.47 20.40
N ASP A 506 -10.00 -1.39 21.52
CA ASP A 506 -11.00 -0.34 21.71
C ASP A 506 -10.33 1.05 21.82
N GLU A 507 -11.03 2.09 21.38
CA GLU A 507 -10.54 3.46 21.36
C GLU A 507 -10.19 3.97 22.76
N THR A 508 -11.01 3.62 23.75
CA THR A 508 -10.97 4.16 25.10
C THR A 508 -10.09 3.35 26.05
N GLN A 509 -10.07 2.02 25.94
CA GLN A 509 -9.38 1.13 26.89
C GLN A 509 -9.07 -0.26 26.30
N GLY A 510 -8.65 -1.20 27.16
CA GLY A 510 -8.42 -2.60 26.79
C GLY A 510 -7.01 -2.91 26.28
N GLN A 511 -6.73 -4.21 26.14
CA GLN A 511 -5.47 -4.69 25.59
C GLN A 511 -5.49 -4.70 24.05
N TRP A 512 -4.31 -4.57 23.44
CA TRP A 512 -4.13 -4.80 22.02
C TRP A 512 -4.21 -6.29 21.69
N SER A 513 -5.08 -6.64 20.73
CA SER A 513 -5.01 -7.90 19.98
C SER A 513 -4.11 -7.71 18.76
N ALA A 514 -3.36 -8.75 18.37
CA ALA A 514 -2.44 -8.70 17.23
C ALA A 514 -2.56 -9.96 16.37
N ALA A 515 -2.63 -9.81 15.04
CA ALA A 515 -2.63 -10.93 14.10
C ALA A 515 -1.95 -10.58 12.77
N PRO A 516 -1.22 -11.50 12.13
CA PRO A 516 -0.72 -11.30 10.77
C PRO A 516 -1.87 -11.39 9.75
N LEU A 517 -1.82 -10.57 8.71
CA LEU A 517 -2.70 -10.71 7.56
C LEU A 517 -2.29 -11.91 6.70
N ASN A 518 -3.27 -12.70 6.26
CA ASN A 518 -3.04 -13.86 5.41
C ASN A 518 -2.81 -13.45 3.94
N ILE A 519 -1.61 -12.94 3.66
CA ILE A 519 -1.18 -12.57 2.31
C ILE A 519 -0.76 -13.85 1.58
N LEU A 520 -1.50 -14.22 0.54
CA LEU A 520 -1.17 -15.35 -0.33
C LEU A 520 0.02 -15.00 -1.23
N ASN A 521 0.77 -16.03 -1.65
CA ASN A 521 2.05 -15.87 -2.36
C ASN A 521 1.92 -15.88 -3.89
N ASP A 522 0.70 -15.99 -4.39
CA ASP A 522 0.33 -16.58 -5.69
C ASP A 522 0.58 -15.69 -6.91
#